data_AF-A0A432H5T2-F1
#
_entry.id   AF-A0A432H5T2-F1
#
_cell.length_a   1.000
_cell.length_b   1.000
_cell.length_c   1.000
_cell.angle_alpha   90.00
_cell.angle_beta   90.00
_cell.angle_gamma   90.00
#
_symmetry.space_group_name_H-M   'P 1'
#
loop_
_entity.id
_entity.type
_entity.pdbx_description
1 polymer ?
#
loop_
_entity_poly.entity_id
_entity_poly.type
_entity_poly.pdbx_seq_one_letter_code
_entity_poly.pdbx_strand_id
1 'polypeptide(L)'
;MSPGANPRRGISKSRARKPTSDVSPRRGARPKYSESFRHKVVKYSIKNGIARAADRFEVSTPSVTNWRKLYGVTRKTKIQAEKGQKISLPKQPIPKQQRRSTGRKYSAQFRREVAEFSVLEGVVSTAQRFGVSTPSVTNWRREFGINRSTKAKRAWKNMQGNAAGRGMTRLQINAIKKKLVQSLRLIDQWIEKN
;
A
#
# COMPACT_ATOMS: atom_id res chain seq x y z
N MET A 1 8.58 32.34 58.76
CA MET A 1 9.15 32.07 57.42
C MET A 1 8.02 32.13 56.41
N SER A 2 8.13 33.07 55.46
CA SER A 2 7.63 33.11 54.09
C SER A 2 6.25 32.57 53.66
N PRO A 3 5.69 33.20 52.61
CA PRO A 3 4.26 33.49 52.47
C PRO A 3 3.65 32.80 51.23
N GLY A 4 2.36 33.02 50.95
CA GLY A 4 1.82 32.63 49.65
C GLY A 4 0.32 32.81 49.44
N ALA A 5 -0.15 34.06 49.43
CA ALA A 5 -1.44 34.39 48.82
C ALA A 5 -1.36 34.24 47.28
N ASN A 6 -2.34 33.58 46.66
CA ASN A 6 -2.91 34.03 45.38
C ASN A 6 -4.21 33.28 44.98
N PRO A 7 -5.38 33.91 45.01
CA PRO A 7 -6.55 33.45 44.29
C PRO A 7 -6.59 34.16 42.92
N ARG A 8 -6.36 33.42 41.83
CA ARG A 8 -6.57 33.97 40.47
C ARG A 8 -7.57 33.15 39.67
N ARG A 9 -8.77 33.74 39.65
CA ARG A 9 -9.74 33.77 38.55
C ARG A 9 -9.13 33.39 37.19
N GLY A 10 -9.75 32.41 36.56
CA GLY A 10 -9.54 32.08 35.15
C GLY A 10 -10.80 31.44 34.58
N ILE A 11 -11.88 32.22 34.51
CA ILE A 11 -13.10 31.88 33.76
C ILE A 11 -12.67 31.60 32.32
N SER A 12 -12.61 30.32 31.95
CA SER A 12 -12.36 29.91 30.57
C SER A 12 -13.59 30.28 29.76
N LYS A 13 -13.54 31.44 29.11
CA LYS A 13 -14.54 31.89 28.14
C LYS A 13 -14.69 30.79 27.09
N SER A 14 -15.83 30.10 27.15
CA SER A 14 -16.36 29.25 26.11
C SER A 14 -16.40 30.05 24.81
N ARG A 15 -15.46 29.76 23.91
CA ARG A 15 -15.46 30.33 22.56
C ARG A 15 -16.68 29.75 21.85
N ALA A 16 -17.75 30.55 21.80
CA ALA A 16 -18.93 30.28 21.00
C ALA A 16 -18.51 29.85 19.59
N ARG A 17 -18.78 28.59 19.25
CA ARG A 17 -18.70 28.14 17.86
C ARG A 17 -19.83 28.86 17.14
N LYS A 18 -19.47 29.69 16.15
CA LYS A 18 -20.43 30.27 15.22
C LYS A 18 -21.30 29.14 14.63
N PRO A 19 -22.62 29.33 14.49
CA PRO A 19 -23.48 28.33 13.91
C PRO A 19 -23.05 28.14 12.45
N THR A 20 -22.42 27.01 12.14
CA THR A 20 -22.20 26.59 10.77
C THR A 20 -23.55 26.16 10.25
N SER A 21 -24.19 27.05 9.49
CA SER A 21 -25.36 26.77 8.67
C SER A 21 -25.12 25.47 7.91
N ASP A 22 -25.84 24.46 8.34
CA ASP A 22 -26.12 23.23 7.62
C ASP A 22 -26.86 23.58 6.33
N VAL A 23 -26.19 23.42 5.18
CA VAL A 23 -26.76 22.75 4.00
C VAL A 23 -25.59 22.13 3.23
N SER A 24 -25.49 20.80 3.30
CA SER A 24 -24.61 20.00 2.45
C SER A 24 -24.89 20.23 0.95
N PRO A 25 -23.86 20.16 0.09
CA PRO A 25 -24.01 19.43 -1.16
C PRO A 25 -23.03 18.27 -1.19
N ARG A 26 -23.36 17.19 -0.48
CA ARG A 26 -22.72 15.88 -0.69
C ARG A 26 -23.42 15.18 -1.87
N ARG A 27 -22.99 15.54 -3.09
CA ARG A 27 -22.96 14.71 -4.31
C ARG A 27 -22.38 15.57 -5.45
N GLY A 28 -21.13 15.28 -5.83
CA GLY A 28 -20.49 15.86 -7.02
C GLY A 28 -20.23 17.37 -6.96
N ALA A 29 -19.43 17.85 -6.01
CA ALA A 29 -18.96 19.25 -6.03
C ALA A 29 -18.33 19.56 -7.39
N ARG A 30 -18.92 20.50 -8.13
CA ARG A 30 -18.40 20.99 -9.41
C ARG A 30 -16.93 21.35 -9.23
N PRO A 31 -16.04 20.96 -10.15
CA PRO A 31 -14.63 21.30 -10.01
C PRO A 31 -14.47 22.82 -9.92
N LYS A 32 -13.79 23.32 -8.87
CA LYS A 32 -13.58 24.77 -8.60
C LYS A 32 -13.08 25.56 -9.83
N TYR A 33 -12.37 24.88 -10.73
CA TYR A 33 -11.85 25.45 -11.97
C TYR A 33 -12.24 24.58 -13.15
N SER A 34 -12.67 25.20 -14.24
CA SER A 34 -12.95 24.52 -15.52
C SER A 34 -11.66 23.96 -16.15
N GLU A 35 -11.79 22.92 -16.96
CA GLU A 35 -10.63 22.32 -17.64
C GLU A 35 -10.00 23.28 -18.66
N SER A 36 -10.80 24.12 -19.32
CA SER A 36 -10.29 25.16 -20.22
C SER A 36 -9.43 26.19 -19.49
N PHE A 37 -9.85 26.61 -18.29
CA PHE A 37 -9.07 27.50 -17.44
C PHE A 37 -7.75 26.83 -17.01
N ARG A 38 -7.81 25.59 -16.49
CA ARG A 38 -6.60 24.86 -16.10
C ARG A 38 -5.62 24.68 -17.26
N HIS A 39 -6.12 24.37 -18.46
CA HIS A 39 -5.29 24.26 -19.65
C HIS A 39 -4.60 25.59 -19.98
N LYS A 40 -5.32 26.72 -19.89
CA LYS A 40 -4.76 28.07 -20.11
C LYS A 40 -3.64 28.38 -19.10
N VAL A 41 -3.87 28.12 -17.81
CA VAL A 41 -2.87 28.30 -16.75
C VAL A 41 -1.63 27.43 -17.00
N VAL A 42 -1.84 26.15 -17.33
CA VAL A 42 -0.74 25.21 -17.60
C VAL A 42 0.08 25.67 -18.81
N LYS A 43 -0.57 26.07 -19.90
CA LYS A 43 0.11 26.60 -21.10
C LYS A 43 1.00 27.81 -20.75
N TYR A 44 0.49 28.74 -19.95
CA TYR A 44 1.27 29.89 -19.51
C TYR A 44 2.44 29.49 -18.60
N SER A 45 2.23 28.54 -17.69
CA SER A 45 3.24 28.07 -16.73
C SER A 45 4.45 27.37 -17.36
N ILE A 46 4.30 26.88 -18.59
CA ILE A 46 5.38 26.21 -19.32
C ILE A 46 6.42 27.22 -19.80
N LYS A 47 5.97 28.39 -20.28
CA LYS A 47 6.85 29.46 -20.75
C LYS A 47 7.37 30.33 -19.60
N ASN A 48 6.53 30.64 -18.61
CA ASN A 48 6.83 31.66 -17.60
C ASN A 48 7.19 31.08 -16.22
N GLY A 49 7.08 29.76 -16.04
CA GLY A 49 7.27 29.12 -14.75
C GLY A 49 5.99 29.04 -13.90
N ILE A 50 6.06 28.27 -12.83
CA ILE A 50 4.90 27.94 -11.98
C ILE A 50 4.50 29.13 -11.11
N ALA A 51 5.47 29.78 -10.44
CA ALA A 51 5.20 30.92 -9.55
C ALA A 51 4.49 32.07 -10.27
N ARG A 52 5.07 32.56 -11.39
CA ARG A 52 4.45 33.61 -12.19
C ARG A 52 3.06 33.25 -12.72
N ALA A 53 2.81 31.97 -13.01
CA ALA A 53 1.49 31.50 -13.41
C ALA A 53 0.51 31.45 -12.22
N ALA A 54 0.97 31.08 -11.04
CA ALA A 54 0.18 31.10 -9.82
C ALA A 54 -0.27 32.54 -9.51
N ASP A 55 0.67 33.49 -9.55
CA ASP A 55 0.41 34.91 -9.26
C ASP A 55 -0.53 35.52 -10.31
N ARG A 56 -0.25 35.32 -11.61
CA ARG A 56 -1.04 35.92 -12.70
C ARG A 56 -2.49 35.44 -12.75
N PHE A 57 -2.75 34.20 -12.36
CA PHE A 57 -4.08 33.60 -12.44
C PHE A 57 -4.74 33.44 -11.07
N GLU A 58 -4.15 33.99 -10.01
CA GLU A 58 -4.63 33.94 -8.63
C GLU A 58 -4.97 32.51 -8.17
N VAL A 59 -4.09 31.58 -8.50
CA VAL A 59 -4.22 30.16 -8.14
C VAL A 59 -3.04 29.74 -7.30
N SER A 60 -3.26 28.79 -6.39
CA SER A 60 -2.17 28.31 -5.55
C SER A 60 -1.09 27.57 -6.36
N THR A 61 0.18 27.80 -6.04
CA THR A 61 1.34 27.11 -6.64
C THR A 61 1.21 25.58 -6.65
N PRO A 62 0.69 24.92 -5.58
CA PRO A 62 0.42 23.49 -5.61
C PRO A 62 -0.63 23.08 -6.65
N SER A 63 -1.64 23.91 -6.91
CA SER A 63 -2.67 23.64 -7.93
C SER A 63 -2.07 23.60 -9.32
N VAL A 64 -1.29 24.62 -9.69
CA VAL A 64 -0.59 24.69 -10.98
C VAL A 64 0.36 23.50 -11.15
N THR A 65 1.10 23.15 -10.10
CA THR A 65 2.00 21.99 -10.08
C THR A 65 1.24 20.69 -10.33
N ASN A 66 0.10 20.49 -9.66
CA ASN A 66 -0.72 19.31 -9.86
C ASN A 66 -1.33 19.26 -11.25
N TRP A 67 -1.86 20.37 -11.78
CA TRP A 67 -2.39 20.42 -13.14
C TRP A 67 -1.32 20.10 -14.17
N ARG A 68 -0.10 20.62 -14.03
CA ARG A 68 1.03 20.25 -14.91
C ARG A 68 1.24 18.73 -14.95
N LYS A 69 1.19 18.04 -13.81
CA LYS A 69 1.24 16.56 -13.76
C LYS A 69 0.07 15.93 -14.49
N LEU A 70 -1.14 16.48 -14.34
CA LEU A 70 -2.34 15.97 -15.02
C LEU A 70 -2.29 16.15 -16.54
N TYR A 71 -1.69 17.23 -17.04
CA TYR A 71 -1.53 17.50 -18.47
C TYR A 71 -0.23 16.88 -19.05
N GLY A 72 0.50 16.08 -18.28
CA GLY A 72 1.69 15.39 -18.75
C GLY A 72 2.90 16.32 -18.99
N VAL A 73 2.92 17.50 -18.37
CA VAL A 73 4.05 18.42 -18.49
C VAL A 73 5.24 17.85 -17.73
N THR A 74 6.26 17.43 -18.49
CA THR A 74 7.48 16.84 -17.95
C THR A 74 8.67 17.79 -18.10
N ARG A 75 9.84 17.36 -17.61
CA ARG A 75 11.11 18.08 -17.82
C ARG A 75 11.40 18.27 -19.32
N LYS A 76 11.07 17.27 -20.16
CA LYS A 76 11.23 17.36 -21.63
C LYS A 76 10.42 18.52 -22.21
N THR A 77 9.17 18.66 -21.78
CA THR A 77 8.27 19.74 -22.19
C THR A 77 8.83 21.12 -21.83
N LYS A 78 9.48 21.24 -20.66
CA LYS A 78 10.15 22.49 -20.26
C LYS A 78 11.34 22.81 -21.19
N ILE A 79 12.19 21.82 -21.46
CA ILE A 79 13.36 21.98 -22.35
C ILE A 79 12.92 22.38 -23.76
N GLN A 80 11.83 21.79 -24.26
CA GLN A 80 11.25 22.17 -25.56
C GLN A 80 10.74 23.62 -25.58
N ALA A 81 10.13 24.07 -24.47
CA ALA A 81 9.65 25.45 -24.34
C ALA A 81 10.81 26.45 -24.34
N GLU A 82 11.87 26.12 -23.60
CA GLU A 82 13.11 26.90 -23.55
C GLU A 82 13.77 26.98 -24.94
N LYS A 83 13.72 25.90 -25.72
CA LYS A 83 14.18 25.85 -27.12
C LYS A 83 13.22 26.49 -28.14
N GLY A 84 12.12 27.10 -27.69
CA GLY A 84 11.13 27.75 -28.57
C GLY A 84 10.28 26.79 -29.41
N GLN A 85 10.34 25.47 -29.18
CA GLN A 85 9.56 24.50 -29.93
C GLN A 85 8.06 24.60 -29.57
N LYS A 86 7.20 24.41 -30.58
CA LYS A 86 5.74 24.41 -30.39
C LYS A 86 5.31 23.17 -29.62
N ILE A 87 4.92 23.35 -28.36
CA ILE A 87 4.42 22.27 -27.51
C ILE A 87 2.92 22.08 -27.74
N SER A 88 2.54 20.92 -28.24
CA SER A 88 1.15 20.48 -28.26
C SER A 88 0.78 19.90 -26.89
N LEU A 89 -0.07 20.60 -26.14
CA LEU A 89 -0.65 20.08 -24.90
C LEU A 89 -2.03 19.48 -25.15
N PRO A 90 -2.37 18.37 -24.48
CA PRO A 90 -3.71 17.83 -24.56
C PRO A 90 -4.72 18.82 -23.98
N LYS A 91 -5.87 18.97 -24.65
CA LYS A 91 -6.97 19.86 -24.21
C LYS A 91 -7.58 19.40 -22.88
N GLN A 92 -7.55 18.09 -22.63
CA GLN A 92 -8.09 17.45 -21.43
C GLN A 92 -6.95 16.86 -20.58
N PRO A 93 -7.10 16.82 -19.25
CA PRO A 93 -6.14 16.15 -18.39
C PRO A 93 -6.12 14.64 -18.68
N ILE A 94 -4.96 14.02 -18.46
CA ILE A 94 -4.78 12.58 -18.63
C ILE A 94 -5.82 11.85 -17.74
N PRO A 95 -6.61 10.92 -18.33
CA PRO A 95 -7.58 10.10 -17.60
C PRO A 95 -6.92 9.39 -16.43
N LYS A 96 -7.62 9.23 -15.30
CA LYS A 96 -7.05 8.61 -14.09
C LYS A 96 -6.42 7.24 -14.36
N GLN A 97 -7.01 6.47 -15.27
CA GLN A 97 -6.54 5.15 -15.71
C GLN A 97 -5.20 5.20 -16.44
N GLN A 98 -4.92 6.28 -17.17
CA GLN A 98 -3.70 6.48 -17.95
C GLN A 98 -2.61 7.24 -17.18
N ARG A 99 -2.91 7.77 -16.00
CA ARG A 99 -1.92 8.42 -15.15
C ARG A 99 -0.93 7.37 -14.68
N ARG A 100 0.28 7.38 -15.24
CA ARG A 100 1.38 6.54 -14.74
C ARG A 100 1.59 6.88 -13.28
N SER A 101 1.41 5.89 -12.38
CA SER A 101 1.85 6.06 -11.01
C SER A 101 3.35 6.28 -11.06
N THR A 102 3.82 7.47 -10.77
CA THR A 102 5.25 7.82 -10.72
C THR A 102 6.00 7.08 -9.60
N GLY A 103 5.43 6.02 -9.04
CA GLY A 103 5.79 5.46 -7.74
C GLY A 103 5.56 3.97 -7.58
N ARG A 104 5.51 3.17 -8.65
CA ARG A 104 5.77 1.74 -8.47
C ARG A 104 7.27 1.50 -8.63
N LYS A 105 8.04 1.95 -7.63
CA LYS A 105 9.47 1.59 -7.43
C LYS A 105 9.64 0.06 -7.34
N TYR A 106 8.56 -0.64 -6.99
CA TYR A 106 8.53 -2.07 -6.74
C TYR A 106 7.53 -2.77 -7.66
N SER A 107 7.94 -3.90 -8.24
CA SER A 107 7.10 -4.74 -9.09
C SER A 107 5.92 -5.32 -8.30
N ALA A 108 4.84 -5.71 -8.99
CA ALA A 108 3.69 -6.32 -8.30
C ALA A 108 4.06 -7.63 -7.59
N GLN A 109 4.96 -8.42 -8.17
CA GLN A 109 5.48 -9.66 -7.59
C GLN A 109 6.26 -9.40 -6.30
N PHE A 110 7.22 -8.47 -6.32
CA PHE A 110 7.99 -8.11 -5.12
C PHE A 110 7.07 -7.63 -3.99
N ARG A 111 6.10 -6.75 -4.31
CA ARG A 111 5.14 -6.25 -3.31
C ARG A 111 4.31 -7.37 -2.71
N ARG A 112 3.94 -8.38 -3.51
CA ARG A 112 3.20 -9.56 -3.05
C ARG A 112 4.06 -10.40 -2.11
N GLU A 113 5.29 -10.70 -2.52
CA GLU A 113 6.25 -11.47 -1.72
C GLU A 113 6.47 -10.84 -0.34
N VAL A 114 6.78 -9.54 -0.30
CA VAL A 114 6.96 -8.81 0.96
C VAL A 114 5.68 -8.83 1.82
N ALA A 115 4.52 -8.64 1.21
CA ALA A 115 3.25 -8.65 1.94
C ALA A 115 2.95 -10.04 2.52
N GLU A 116 3.26 -11.11 1.79
CA GLU A 116 3.11 -12.49 2.25
C GLU A 116 4.09 -12.85 3.36
N PHE A 117 5.34 -12.42 3.23
CA PHE A 117 6.37 -12.64 4.22
C PHE A 117 6.03 -11.97 5.56
N SER A 118 5.39 -10.80 5.51
CA SER A 118 4.93 -10.08 6.70
C SER A 118 3.88 -10.80 7.55
N VAL A 119 3.27 -11.86 7.03
CA VAL A 119 2.36 -12.73 7.82
C VAL A 119 3.15 -13.54 8.86
N LEU A 120 4.38 -13.92 8.53
CA LEU A 120 5.24 -14.78 9.36
C LEU A 120 6.03 -13.95 10.36
N GLU A 121 6.84 -13.00 9.89
CA GLU A 121 7.75 -12.21 10.75
C GLU A 121 7.12 -10.94 11.33
N GLY A 122 5.96 -10.53 10.81
CA GLY A 122 5.33 -9.26 11.16
C GLY A 122 5.81 -8.09 10.30
N VAL A 123 5.02 -7.02 10.32
CA VAL A 123 5.16 -5.89 9.37
C VAL A 123 6.46 -5.12 9.57
N VAL A 124 6.87 -4.89 10.83
CA VAL A 124 8.05 -4.08 11.16
C VAL A 124 9.34 -4.81 10.77
N SER A 125 9.52 -6.06 11.21
CA SER A 125 10.68 -6.87 10.87
C SER A 125 10.81 -7.08 9.37
N THR A 126 9.69 -7.32 8.68
CA THR A 126 9.67 -7.45 7.22
C THR A 126 10.06 -6.16 6.52
N ALA A 127 9.57 -5.00 7.00
CA ALA A 127 9.93 -3.71 6.45
C ALA A 127 11.45 -3.46 6.53
N GLN A 128 12.04 -3.74 7.69
CA GLN A 128 13.48 -3.64 7.91
C GLN A 128 14.26 -4.60 7.01
N ARG A 129 13.85 -5.87 6.94
CA ARG A 129 14.53 -6.91 6.17
C ARG A 129 14.56 -6.63 4.67
N PHE A 130 13.45 -6.13 4.11
CA PHE A 130 13.33 -5.85 2.67
C PHE A 130 13.70 -4.41 2.29
N GLY A 131 14.13 -3.58 3.25
CA GLY A 131 14.51 -2.19 2.99
C GLY A 131 13.35 -1.33 2.47
N VAL A 132 12.13 -1.60 2.95
CA VAL A 132 10.91 -0.88 2.57
C VAL A 132 10.27 -0.21 3.78
N SER A 133 9.42 0.80 3.55
CA SER A 133 8.75 1.46 4.68
C SER A 133 7.60 0.61 5.23
N THR A 134 7.39 0.62 6.54
CA THR A 134 6.27 -0.06 7.24
C THR A 134 4.89 0.27 6.65
N PRO A 135 4.58 1.53 6.28
CA PRO A 135 3.33 1.86 5.58
C PRO A 135 3.20 1.17 4.22
N SER A 136 4.30 0.96 3.50
CA SER A 136 4.28 0.27 2.20
C SER A 136 3.86 -1.19 2.38
N VAL A 137 4.46 -1.91 3.34
CA VAL A 137 4.10 -3.30 3.65
C VAL A 137 2.63 -3.40 4.06
N THR A 138 2.15 -2.48 4.90
CA THR A 138 0.74 -2.43 5.33
C THR A 138 -0.22 -2.20 4.15
N ASN A 139 0.14 -1.31 3.24
CA ASN A 139 -0.66 -1.04 2.06
C ASN A 139 -0.67 -2.23 1.08
N TRP A 140 0.47 -2.90 0.89
CA TRP A 140 0.55 -4.09 0.03
C TRP A 140 -0.24 -5.26 0.61
N ARG A 141 -0.24 -5.44 1.94
CA ARG A 141 -1.14 -6.39 2.59
C ARG A 141 -2.60 -6.14 2.25
N ARG A 142 -3.05 -4.87 2.27
CA ARG A 142 -4.41 -4.50 1.88
C ARG A 142 -4.65 -4.75 0.39
N GLU A 143 -3.70 -4.42 -0.47
CA GLU A 143 -3.76 -4.63 -1.92
C GLU A 143 -3.95 -6.11 -2.29
N PHE A 144 -3.34 -7.02 -1.53
CA PHE A 144 -3.43 -8.48 -1.75
C PHE A 144 -4.41 -9.19 -0.81
N GLY A 145 -5.22 -8.47 -0.03
CA GLY A 145 -6.20 -9.06 0.89
C GLY A 145 -5.60 -9.85 2.07
N ILE A 146 -4.34 -9.61 2.41
CA ILE A 146 -3.59 -10.30 3.48
C ILE A 146 -3.97 -9.70 4.85
N ASN A 147 -5.05 -10.23 5.42
CA ASN A 147 -5.61 -9.81 6.70
C ASN A 147 -5.07 -10.63 7.88
N ARG A 148 -5.64 -10.47 9.09
CA ARG A 148 -5.24 -11.28 10.27
C ARG A 148 -5.62 -12.75 10.11
N SER A 149 -6.74 -13.04 9.44
CA SER A 149 -7.23 -14.42 9.23
C SER A 149 -6.35 -15.23 8.28
N THR A 150 -5.58 -14.60 7.38
CA THR A 150 -4.61 -15.32 6.54
C THR A 150 -3.46 -15.91 7.38
N LYS A 151 -3.14 -15.32 8.54
CA LYS A 151 -2.19 -15.91 9.49
C LYS A 151 -2.75 -17.23 10.06
N ALA A 152 -4.03 -17.24 10.46
CA ALA A 152 -4.70 -18.43 10.96
C ALA A 152 -4.83 -19.52 9.88
N LYS A 153 -5.24 -19.16 8.65
CA LYS A 153 -5.31 -20.11 7.52
C LYS A 153 -3.93 -20.68 7.14
N ARG A 154 -2.87 -19.87 7.16
CA ARG A 154 -1.50 -20.35 6.90
C ARG A 154 -0.94 -21.18 8.05
N ALA A 155 -1.23 -20.82 9.29
CA ALA A 155 -0.89 -21.66 10.45
C ALA A 155 -1.60 -23.02 10.35
N TRP A 156 -2.90 -23.04 10.03
CA TRP A 156 -3.65 -24.28 9.80
C TRP A 156 -3.14 -25.08 8.61
N LYS A 157 -2.80 -24.43 7.49
CA LYS A 157 -2.21 -25.10 6.31
C LYS A 157 -0.80 -25.64 6.60
N ASN A 158 0.02 -24.93 7.37
CA ASN A 158 1.34 -25.41 7.80
C ASN A 158 1.20 -26.54 8.83
N MET A 159 0.18 -26.51 9.70
CA MET A 159 -0.17 -27.62 10.59
C MET A 159 -0.68 -28.83 9.82
N GLN A 160 -1.43 -28.66 8.73
CA GLN A 160 -1.82 -29.75 7.82
C GLN A 160 -0.66 -30.28 6.99
N GLY A 161 0.27 -29.41 6.58
CA GLY A 161 1.55 -29.80 5.98
C GLY A 161 2.44 -30.59 6.94
N ASN A 162 2.40 -30.27 8.23
CA ASN A 162 3.04 -31.05 9.31
C ASN A 162 2.25 -32.31 9.69
N ALA A 163 0.92 -32.33 9.55
CA ALA A 163 0.09 -33.52 9.78
C ALA A 163 0.20 -34.53 8.64
N ALA A 164 0.54 -34.10 7.42
CA ALA A 164 0.98 -34.97 6.34
C ALA A 164 2.43 -35.47 6.52
N GLY A 165 3.09 -35.10 7.62
CA GLY A 165 4.54 -35.24 7.86
C GLY A 165 4.97 -36.36 8.80
N ARG A 166 4.19 -37.44 8.97
CA ARG A 166 4.70 -38.78 9.30
C ARG A 166 3.65 -39.87 9.01
N GLY A 167 3.32 -40.04 7.73
CA GLY A 167 3.06 -41.39 7.26
C GLY A 167 4.33 -42.22 7.52
N MET A 168 4.17 -43.47 7.98
CA MET A 168 5.30 -44.32 8.34
C MET A 168 6.29 -44.40 7.16
N THR A 169 7.57 -44.10 7.42
CA THR A 169 8.56 -44.04 6.35
C THR A 169 8.66 -45.40 5.65
N ARG A 170 9.04 -45.42 4.37
CA ARG A 170 9.18 -46.67 3.60
C ARG A 170 10.11 -47.69 4.29
N LEU A 171 11.13 -47.21 5.01
CA LEU A 171 12.02 -48.03 5.82
C LEU A 171 11.31 -48.63 7.04
N GLN A 172 10.50 -47.85 7.75
CA GLN A 172 9.68 -48.34 8.85
C GLN A 172 8.61 -49.33 8.37
N ILE A 173 7.97 -49.09 7.20
CA ILE A 173 7.06 -50.05 6.56
C ILE A 173 7.79 -51.37 6.24
N ASN A 174 8.99 -51.30 5.67
CA ASN A 174 9.78 -52.49 5.37
C ASN A 174 10.24 -53.24 6.62
N ALA A 175 10.53 -52.53 7.71
CA ALA A 175 10.86 -53.14 8.99
C ALA A 175 9.67 -53.91 9.58
N ILE A 176 8.45 -53.36 9.49
CA ILE A 176 7.23 -54.06 9.90
C ILE A 176 6.97 -55.27 9.01
N LYS A 177 7.12 -55.15 7.69
CA LYS A 177 6.99 -56.28 6.76
C LYS A 177 7.94 -57.42 7.10
N LYS A 178 9.22 -57.12 7.36
CA LYS A 178 10.21 -58.14 7.75
C LYS A 178 9.83 -58.84 9.06
N LYS A 179 9.37 -58.09 10.07
CA LYS A 179 8.90 -58.67 11.33
C LYS A 179 7.72 -59.62 11.12
N LEU A 180 6.73 -59.21 10.33
CA LEU A 180 5.55 -60.04 10.03
C LEU A 180 5.93 -61.34 9.30
N VAL A 181 6.83 -61.26 8.31
CA VAL A 181 7.32 -62.45 7.60
C VAL A 181 8.05 -63.41 8.55
N GLN A 182 8.88 -62.87 9.45
CA GLN A 182 9.57 -63.70 10.44
C GLN A 182 8.58 -64.36 11.41
N SER A 183 7.55 -63.63 11.86
CA SER A 183 6.51 -64.18 12.73
C SER A 183 5.70 -65.28 12.04
N LEU A 184 5.33 -65.11 10.78
CA LEU A 184 4.64 -66.15 10.00
C LEU A 184 5.48 -67.41 9.87
N ARG A 185 6.77 -67.25 9.55
CA ARG A 185 7.71 -68.39 9.46
C ARG A 185 7.81 -69.18 10.77
N LEU A 186 7.78 -68.50 11.91
CA LEU A 186 7.81 -69.15 13.22
C LEU A 186 6.50 -69.92 13.52
N ILE A 187 5.36 -69.42 13.02
CA ILE A 187 4.08 -70.10 13.14
C ILE A 187 4.08 -71.36 12.26
N ASP A 188 4.55 -71.27 11.02
CA ASP A 188 4.66 -72.42 10.11
C ASP A 188 5.56 -73.52 10.71
N GLN A 189 6.71 -73.13 11.28
CA GLN A 189 7.60 -74.07 11.97
C GLN A 189 6.99 -74.69 13.23
N TRP A 190 6.09 -73.98 13.91
CA TRP A 190 5.38 -74.51 15.07
C TRP A 190 4.27 -75.49 14.65
N ILE A 191 3.61 -75.22 13.52
CA ILE A 191 2.62 -76.14 12.91
C ILE A 191 3.29 -77.42 12.41
N GLU A 192 4.48 -77.34 11.79
CA GLU A 192 5.19 -78.52 11.31
C GLU A 192 5.77 -79.41 12.42
N LYS A 193 5.90 -78.87 13.65
CA LYS A 193 6.53 -79.55 14.79
C LYS A 193 5.52 -80.15 15.78
N ASN A 194 4.23 -79.88 15.61
CA ASN A 194 3.12 -80.48 16.36
C ASN A 194 2.22 -81.29 15.43
#